data_AF-A0A7T4PBD2-F1
#
_entry.id   AF-A0A7T4PBD2-F1
#
_cell.length_a   1.000
_cell.length_b   1.000
_cell.length_c   1.000
_cell.angle_alpha   90.00
_cell.angle_beta   90.00
_cell.angle_gamma   90.00
#
_symmetry.space_group_name_H-M   'P 1'
#
loop_
_entity.id
_entity.type
_entity.pdbx_description
1 polymer ?
#
loop_
_entity_poly.entity_id
_entity_poly.type
_entity_poly.pdbx_seq_one_letter_code
_entity_poly.pdbx_strand_id
1 'polypeptide(L)'
;MSPSPTMRGHVDYDFSKVAPDVRKRLRPLGALDNWHAVLAVLMDYAGVAVAVWVCLHVSWWLYPLALLFIGSTQRAMVNLLHESSHKVLSRNPALNLLLGTVFSGYLVFHLYSPYRTSHIGFHHRYLGDPQKDPDYEFHRELGLYDPAKSDARFFLENIALAVLGLRTAAYVRYIVRDRIFYRGPRTNVSMPVGLNTERLVFAAQWLLITGVCLATGTLHLLLLFWIVPLFTSAVAVGWLSELAEHFPMPESERAQLLMTRNRHGWALENYLLGRHHDNYHLVHHLNMSIPFWNMKRAHRILLDDPTYARWDALWGGIVTRGKDRDDAETVVTYAAKYRAWRRAGGVPQAASPTFAEVLTLAHTRPARQP
;
A
#
# COMPACT_ATOMS: atom_id res chain seq x y z
N MET A 1 20.87 -22.81 46.05
CA MET A 1 21.20 -21.64 45.21
C MET A 1 20.48 -21.81 43.89
N SER A 2 19.28 -21.23 43.79
CA SER A 2 18.48 -21.21 42.58
C SER A 2 19.03 -20.14 41.62
N PRO A 3 19.06 -20.39 40.31
CA PRO A 3 19.49 -19.36 39.37
C PRO A 3 18.47 -18.21 39.34
N SER A 4 19.00 -16.99 39.34
CA SER A 4 18.26 -15.73 39.30
C SER A 4 17.47 -15.59 37.98
N PRO A 5 16.22 -15.08 37.99
CA PRO A 5 15.40 -14.93 36.79
C PRO A 5 15.76 -13.61 36.07
N THR A 6 16.89 -13.58 35.37
CA THR A 6 17.18 -12.50 34.43
C THR A 6 16.55 -12.78 33.06
N MET A 7 15.56 -11.96 32.71
CA MET A 7 15.07 -11.62 31.36
C MET A 7 14.61 -12.78 30.44
N ARG A 8 13.37 -13.26 30.63
CA ARG A 8 12.55 -13.66 29.47
C ARG A 8 11.87 -12.41 28.93
N GLY A 9 12.34 -11.95 27.78
CA GLY A 9 12.05 -10.66 27.16
C GLY A 9 10.57 -10.41 26.89
N HIS A 10 9.96 -9.56 27.72
CA HIS A 10 8.75 -8.85 27.35
C HIS A 10 9.14 -7.78 26.33
N VAL A 11 8.81 -8.00 25.06
CA VAL A 11 8.99 -7.04 23.98
C VAL A 11 7.71 -6.19 23.92
N ASP A 12 7.83 -4.88 24.13
CA ASP A 12 6.70 -3.96 24.04
C ASP A 12 6.52 -3.49 22.59
N TYR A 13 5.37 -3.78 21.99
CA TYR A 13 5.04 -3.44 20.59
C TYR A 13 4.40 -2.05 20.45
N ASP A 14 4.40 -1.24 21.51
CA ASP A 14 3.99 0.16 21.45
C ASP A 14 5.06 1.04 20.79
N PHE A 15 4.80 1.52 19.58
CA PHE A 15 5.70 2.43 18.86
C PHE A 15 5.90 3.78 19.57
N SER A 16 5.01 4.16 20.49
CA SER A 16 5.23 5.32 21.37
C SER A 16 6.45 5.14 22.29
N LYS A 17 7.03 3.94 22.36
CA LYS A 17 8.18 3.59 23.18
C LYS A 17 9.48 3.33 22.41
N VAL A 18 9.52 3.63 21.11
CA VAL A 18 10.75 3.52 20.29
C VAL A 18 11.94 4.19 20.97
N ALA A 19 13.13 3.61 20.84
CA ALA A 19 14.32 4.19 21.46
C ALA A 19 14.52 5.69 21.10
N PRO A 20 14.79 6.59 22.09
CA PRO A 20 14.87 8.03 21.84
C PRO A 20 15.91 8.43 20.78
N ASP A 21 17.02 7.69 20.69
CA ASP A 21 18.07 7.87 19.70
C ASP A 21 17.59 7.53 18.27
N VAL A 22 16.83 6.43 18.11
CA VAL A 22 16.19 6.05 16.85
C VAL A 22 15.26 7.18 16.40
N ARG A 23 14.40 7.68 17.29
CA ARG A 23 13.50 8.82 16.98
C ARG A 23 14.26 10.08 16.58
N LYS A 24 15.35 10.42 17.29
CA LYS A 24 16.19 11.57 16.97
C LYS A 24 16.79 11.46 15.56
N ARG A 25 17.22 10.26 15.17
CA ARG A 25 17.79 9.97 13.84
C ARG A 25 16.76 9.96 12.71
N LEU A 26 15.48 9.67 13.00
CA LEU A 26 14.39 9.73 12.02
C LEU A 26 13.96 11.15 11.67
N ARG A 27 13.97 12.09 12.63
CA ARG A 27 13.54 13.49 12.42
C ARG A 27 14.10 14.17 11.17
N PRO A 28 15.41 14.15 10.88
CA PRO A 28 15.96 14.81 9.69
C PRO A 28 15.45 14.21 8.37
N LEU A 29 14.90 13.00 8.38
CA LEU A 29 14.37 12.35 7.18
C LEU A 29 13.01 12.90 6.73
N GLY A 30 12.31 13.66 7.57
CA GLY A 30 11.10 14.38 7.17
C GLY A 30 11.38 15.66 6.37
N ALA A 31 12.65 15.96 6.06
CA ALA A 31 13.00 17.14 5.25
C ALA A 31 12.47 17.00 3.82
N LEU A 32 11.64 17.96 3.41
CA LEU A 32 11.02 18.01 2.09
C LEU A 32 11.82 18.88 1.12
N ASP A 33 11.77 18.53 -0.18
CA ASP A 33 12.22 19.38 -1.28
C ASP A 33 11.16 19.48 -2.39
N ASN A 34 11.53 20.04 -3.53
CA ASN A 34 10.63 20.32 -4.64
C ASN A 34 10.97 19.54 -5.92
N TRP A 35 11.91 18.60 -5.89
CA TRP A 35 12.42 17.97 -7.11
C TRP A 35 12.22 16.45 -7.16
N HIS A 36 12.26 15.73 -6.03
CA HIS A 36 12.11 14.27 -6.05
C HIS A 36 10.75 13.84 -6.61
N ALA A 37 9.67 14.50 -6.20
CA ALA A 37 8.33 14.18 -6.70
C ALA A 37 8.15 14.54 -8.18
N VAL A 38 8.76 15.64 -8.65
CA VAL A 38 8.76 16.00 -10.08
C VAL A 38 9.47 14.91 -10.87
N LEU A 39 10.65 14.47 -10.41
CA LEU A 39 11.41 13.41 -11.04
C LEU A 39 10.63 12.09 -11.06
N ALA A 40 9.96 11.73 -9.97
CA ALA A 40 9.13 10.52 -9.89
C ALA A 40 7.99 10.52 -10.92
N VAL A 41 7.25 11.64 -11.05
CA VAL A 41 6.19 11.79 -12.07
C VAL A 41 6.77 11.67 -13.48
N LEU A 42 7.90 12.33 -13.75
CA LEU A 42 8.55 12.28 -15.07
C LEU A 42 9.04 10.87 -15.41
N MET A 43 9.60 10.14 -14.44
CA MET A 43 10.03 8.74 -14.61
C MET A 43 8.84 7.81 -14.88
N ASP A 44 7.71 8.02 -14.19
CA ASP A 44 6.49 7.26 -14.43
C ASP A 44 5.97 7.49 -15.86
N TYR A 45 5.89 8.74 -16.31
CA TYR A 45 5.49 9.07 -17.69
C TYR A 45 6.46 8.54 -18.74
N ALA A 46 7.77 8.69 -18.52
CA ALA A 46 8.78 8.18 -19.43
C ALA A 46 8.68 6.65 -19.54
N GLY A 47 8.48 5.95 -18.42
CA GLY A 47 8.25 4.51 -18.41
C GLY A 47 7.04 4.09 -19.24
N VAL A 48 5.90 4.77 -19.06
CA VAL A 48 4.68 4.49 -19.85
C VAL A 48 4.93 4.77 -21.33
N ALA A 49 5.56 5.89 -21.67
CA ALA A 49 5.88 6.24 -23.06
C ALA A 49 6.77 5.19 -23.72
N VAL A 50 7.79 4.69 -23.01
CA VAL A 50 8.65 3.59 -23.48
C VAL A 50 7.85 2.31 -23.68
N ALA A 51 6.97 1.94 -22.74
CA ALA A 51 6.14 0.74 -22.87
C ALA A 51 5.23 0.80 -24.10
N VAL A 52 4.59 1.96 -24.34
CA VAL A 52 3.76 2.20 -25.54
C VAL A 52 4.62 2.12 -26.80
N TRP A 53 5.76 2.83 -26.83
CA TRP A 53 6.66 2.87 -27.99
C TRP A 53 7.15 1.47 -28.37
N VAL A 54 7.56 0.66 -27.39
CA VAL A 54 8.00 -0.73 -27.62
C VAL A 54 6.88 -1.56 -28.23
N CYS A 55 5.64 -1.44 -27.77
CA CYS A 55 4.52 -2.17 -28.37
C CYS A 55 4.23 -1.75 -29.82
N LEU A 56 4.30 -0.44 -30.11
CA LEU A 56 3.99 0.09 -31.44
C LEU A 56 5.10 -0.17 -32.47
N HIS A 57 6.36 -0.14 -32.05
CA HIS A 57 7.51 -0.18 -32.96
C HIS A 57 8.31 -1.47 -32.93
N VAL A 58 8.18 -2.29 -31.88
CA VAL A 58 8.87 -3.59 -31.76
C VAL A 58 7.90 -4.74 -31.97
N SER A 59 6.90 -4.89 -31.10
CA SER A 59 5.91 -5.97 -31.22
C SER A 59 4.73 -5.80 -30.27
N TRP A 60 3.51 -5.99 -30.80
CA TRP A 60 2.29 -6.06 -29.99
C TRP A 60 2.25 -7.28 -29.06
N TRP A 61 3.07 -8.31 -29.28
CA TRP A 61 3.22 -9.43 -28.34
C TRP A 61 3.76 -9.01 -26.97
N LEU A 62 4.35 -7.82 -26.87
CA LEU A 62 4.82 -7.23 -25.61
C LEU A 62 3.71 -6.49 -24.83
N TYR A 63 2.51 -6.38 -25.40
CA TYR A 63 1.38 -5.70 -24.76
C TYR A 63 1.01 -6.26 -23.37
N PRO A 64 1.01 -7.58 -23.11
CA PRO A 64 0.78 -8.09 -21.76
C PRO A 64 1.80 -7.56 -20.72
N LEU A 65 3.07 -7.38 -21.11
CA LEU A 65 4.08 -6.79 -20.24
C LEU A 65 3.85 -5.30 -20.04
N ALA A 66 3.51 -4.58 -21.10
CA ALA A 66 3.15 -3.17 -21.03
C ALA A 66 1.92 -2.95 -20.14
N LEU A 67 0.91 -3.82 -20.23
CA LEU A 67 -0.29 -3.79 -19.41
C LEU A 67 0.07 -3.89 -17.92
N LEU A 68 0.85 -4.89 -17.51
CA LEU A 68 1.29 -5.04 -16.12
C LEU A 68 2.14 -3.84 -15.64
N PHE A 69 3.06 -3.38 -16.48
CA PHE A 69 3.93 -2.26 -16.15
C PHE A 69 3.15 -0.94 -16.00
N ILE A 70 2.24 -0.65 -16.91
CA ILE A 70 1.42 0.57 -16.87
C ILE A 70 0.46 0.50 -15.68
N GLY A 71 -0.16 -0.66 -15.41
CA GLY A 71 -1.00 -0.83 -14.23
C GLY A 71 -0.24 -0.61 -12.92
N SER A 72 0.98 -1.14 -12.80
CA SER A 72 1.88 -0.87 -11.67
C SER A 72 2.22 0.62 -11.56
N THR A 73 2.45 1.29 -12.69
CA THR A 73 2.73 2.74 -12.72
C THR A 73 1.50 3.56 -12.31
N GLN A 74 0.30 3.15 -12.71
CA GLN A 74 -0.96 3.78 -12.28
C GLN A 74 -1.18 3.61 -10.78
N ARG A 75 -0.87 2.44 -10.21
CA ARG A 75 -0.86 2.25 -8.75
C ARG A 75 0.17 3.17 -8.07
N ALA A 76 1.34 3.38 -8.69
CA ALA A 76 2.35 4.30 -8.20
C ALA A 76 1.87 5.77 -8.23
N MET A 77 1.06 6.16 -9.21
CA MET A 77 0.39 7.48 -9.21
C MET A 77 -0.57 7.64 -8.03
N VAL A 78 -1.28 6.58 -7.63
CA VAL A 78 -2.07 6.59 -6.38
C VAL A 78 -1.16 6.79 -5.15
N ASN A 79 0.07 6.24 -5.15
CA ASN A 79 1.04 6.52 -4.07
C ASN A 79 1.48 7.99 -4.04
N LEU A 80 1.63 8.65 -5.18
CA LEU A 80 1.93 10.09 -5.19
C LEU A 80 0.75 10.92 -4.65
N LEU A 81 -0.49 10.56 -4.99
CA LEU A 81 -1.68 11.15 -4.38
C LEU A 81 -1.72 10.91 -2.85
N HIS A 82 -1.33 9.72 -2.41
CA HIS A 82 -1.23 9.35 -1.01
C HIS A 82 -0.22 10.24 -0.25
N GLU A 83 1.01 10.34 -0.73
CA GLU A 83 2.04 11.21 -0.14
C GLU A 83 1.60 12.69 -0.15
N SER A 84 0.93 13.13 -1.22
CA SER A 84 0.36 14.47 -1.32
C SER A 84 -0.72 14.71 -0.27
N SER A 85 -1.55 13.69 0.01
CA SER A 85 -2.55 13.71 1.07
C SER A 85 -1.90 13.80 2.45
N HIS A 86 -0.70 13.28 2.66
CA HIS A 86 0.05 13.53 3.91
C HIS A 86 0.77 14.89 3.93
N LYS A 87 0.72 15.66 2.84
CA LYS A 87 1.43 16.93 2.62
C LYS A 87 2.95 16.78 2.65
N VAL A 88 3.46 15.62 2.24
CA VAL A 88 4.90 15.30 2.22
C VAL A 88 5.45 15.09 0.82
N LEU A 89 4.65 15.23 -0.23
CA LEU A 89 5.10 15.03 -1.60
C LEU A 89 6.04 16.17 -2.06
N SER A 90 5.86 17.39 -1.54
CA SER A 90 6.71 18.53 -1.89
C SER A 90 6.71 19.59 -0.77
N ARG A 91 7.83 20.32 -0.63
CA ARG A 91 7.93 21.45 0.30
C ARG A 91 6.98 22.59 -0.07
N ASN A 92 6.76 22.84 -1.37
CA ASN A 92 5.79 23.84 -1.82
C ASN A 92 4.37 23.24 -1.83
N PRO A 93 3.40 23.81 -1.07
CA PRO A 93 2.05 23.24 -0.96
C PRO A 93 1.28 23.19 -2.29
N ALA A 94 1.47 24.17 -3.18
CA ALA A 94 0.82 24.19 -4.49
C ALA A 94 1.40 23.11 -5.40
N LEU A 95 2.73 22.93 -5.39
CA LEU A 95 3.39 21.86 -6.12
C LEU A 95 2.99 20.48 -5.58
N ASN A 96 2.92 20.31 -4.26
CA ASN A 96 2.43 19.09 -3.61
C ASN A 96 1.03 18.72 -4.11
N LEU A 97 0.10 19.68 -4.12
CA LEU A 97 -1.25 19.46 -4.58
C LEU A 97 -1.27 19.13 -6.08
N LEU A 98 -0.58 19.92 -6.91
CA LEU A 98 -0.58 19.77 -8.36
C LEU A 98 -0.02 18.41 -8.80
N LEU A 99 1.12 18.00 -8.23
CA LEU A 99 1.73 16.69 -8.53
C LEU A 99 0.85 15.54 -8.05
N GLY A 100 0.26 15.66 -6.87
CA GLY A 100 -0.64 14.64 -6.29
C GLY A 100 -2.01 14.52 -6.97
N THR A 101 -2.41 15.50 -7.79
CA THR A 101 -3.73 15.55 -8.42
C THR A 101 -3.66 15.47 -9.93
N VAL A 102 -3.47 16.61 -10.61
CA VAL A 102 -3.49 16.74 -12.07
C VAL A 102 -2.48 15.81 -12.72
N PHE A 103 -1.29 15.64 -12.14
CA PHE A 103 -0.25 14.78 -12.71
C PHE A 103 -0.23 13.34 -12.15
N SER A 104 -1.20 12.94 -11.35
CA SER A 104 -1.27 11.58 -10.81
C SER A 104 -2.71 11.15 -10.53
N GLY A 105 -3.26 11.49 -9.35
CA GLY A 105 -4.55 11.02 -8.86
C GLY A 105 -5.69 11.15 -9.87
N TYR A 106 -5.81 12.31 -10.53
CA TYR A 106 -6.89 12.56 -11.50
C TYR A 106 -6.75 11.70 -12.77
N LEU A 107 -5.53 11.39 -13.20
CA LEU A 107 -5.28 10.51 -14.34
C LEU A 107 -5.62 9.04 -14.05
N VAL A 108 -5.82 8.68 -12.79
CA VAL A 108 -6.23 7.33 -12.36
C VAL A 108 -7.56 7.35 -11.62
N PHE A 109 -8.40 8.35 -11.90
CA PHE A 109 -9.77 8.49 -11.38
C PHE A 109 -9.89 8.57 -9.85
N HIS A 110 -8.88 9.12 -9.18
CA HIS A 110 -8.91 9.39 -7.75
C HIS A 110 -8.94 10.90 -7.47
N LEU A 111 -10.02 11.37 -6.84
CA LEU A 111 -10.11 12.75 -6.35
C LEU A 111 -9.37 12.90 -5.02
N TYR A 112 -8.79 14.08 -4.78
CA TYR A 112 -7.96 14.33 -3.62
C TYR A 112 -8.77 14.39 -2.33
N SER A 113 -9.84 15.19 -2.30
CA SER A 113 -10.65 15.36 -1.09
C SER A 113 -11.30 14.04 -0.60
N PRO A 114 -11.94 13.22 -1.46
CA PRO A 114 -12.46 11.92 -1.06
C PRO A 114 -11.37 10.96 -0.58
N TYR A 115 -10.26 10.86 -1.32
CA TYR A 115 -9.14 10.00 -0.97
C TYR A 115 -8.57 10.39 0.40
N ARG A 116 -8.27 11.67 0.61
CA ARG A 116 -7.74 12.19 1.87
C ARG A 116 -8.71 12.00 3.04
N THR A 117 -10.00 12.16 2.80
CA THR A 117 -11.04 11.92 3.82
C THR A 117 -11.04 10.46 4.27
N SER A 118 -11.13 9.54 3.31
CA SER A 118 -11.20 8.10 3.60
C SER A 118 -9.90 7.60 4.21
N HIS A 119 -8.75 8.04 3.68
CA HIS A 119 -7.46 7.55 4.11
C HIS A 119 -6.95 8.20 5.42
N ILE A 120 -6.95 9.53 5.53
CA ILE A 120 -6.44 10.23 6.73
C ILE A 120 -7.53 10.42 7.77
N GLY A 121 -8.74 10.78 7.34
CA GLY A 121 -9.86 11.05 8.24
C GLY A 121 -10.40 9.81 8.92
N PHE A 122 -10.32 8.66 8.24
CA PHE A 122 -10.85 7.39 8.72
C PHE A 122 -9.78 6.31 8.90
N HIS A 123 -9.16 5.81 7.83
CA HIS A 123 -8.26 4.65 7.88
C HIS A 123 -7.10 4.82 8.87
N HIS A 124 -6.28 5.87 8.76
CA HIS A 124 -5.17 6.10 9.72
C HIS A 124 -5.66 6.38 11.14
N ARG A 125 -6.81 7.07 11.27
CA ARG A 125 -7.34 7.49 12.57
C ARG A 125 -7.98 6.35 13.35
N TYR A 126 -8.63 5.42 12.64
CA TYR A 126 -9.41 4.33 13.20
C TYR A 126 -8.92 2.96 12.73
N LEU A 127 -7.64 2.84 12.39
CA LEU A 127 -7.04 1.61 11.85
C LEU A 127 -7.46 0.38 12.65
N GLY A 128 -8.10 -0.59 11.99
CA GLY A 128 -8.62 -1.81 12.62
C GLY A 128 -9.97 -1.68 13.35
N ASP A 129 -10.62 -0.51 13.33
CA ASP A 129 -12.00 -0.35 13.81
C ASP A 129 -12.97 -0.93 12.76
N PRO A 130 -13.78 -1.96 13.10
CA PRO A 130 -14.61 -2.68 12.15
C PRO A 130 -15.75 -1.86 11.52
N GLN A 131 -16.05 -0.67 12.06
CA GLN A 131 -17.12 0.21 11.59
C GLN A 131 -16.61 1.56 11.04
N LYS A 132 -15.37 1.92 11.35
CA LYS A 132 -14.82 3.24 11.00
C LYS A 132 -13.63 3.19 10.07
N ASP A 133 -12.91 2.06 10.00
CA ASP A 133 -11.85 1.86 9.02
C ASP A 133 -12.46 1.32 7.71
N PRO A 134 -12.56 2.15 6.65
CA PRO A 134 -13.24 1.77 5.41
C PRO A 134 -12.53 0.62 4.69
N ASP A 135 -11.21 0.49 4.85
CA ASP A 135 -10.42 -0.56 4.21
C ASP A 135 -10.65 -1.89 4.96
N TYR A 136 -10.72 -1.85 6.30
CA TYR A 136 -11.06 -3.04 7.09
C TYR A 136 -12.52 -3.48 6.91
N GLU A 137 -13.47 -2.54 6.88
CA GLU A 137 -14.87 -2.84 6.58
C GLU A 137 -15.00 -3.53 5.22
N PHE A 138 -14.35 -2.99 4.19
CA PHE A 138 -14.34 -3.58 2.86
C PHE A 138 -13.77 -5.00 2.83
N HIS A 139 -12.64 -5.24 3.51
CA HIS A 139 -12.08 -6.59 3.63
C HIS A 139 -13.04 -7.59 4.30
N ARG A 140 -13.83 -7.13 5.29
CA ARG A 140 -14.85 -7.94 5.95
C ARG A 140 -16.04 -8.23 5.04
N GLU A 141 -16.53 -7.24 4.30
CA GLU A 141 -17.61 -7.40 3.30
C GLU A 141 -17.25 -8.41 2.21
N LEU A 142 -15.98 -8.46 1.81
CA LEU A 142 -15.47 -9.47 0.86
C LEU A 142 -15.32 -10.88 1.46
N GLY A 143 -15.55 -11.03 2.76
CA GLY A 143 -15.37 -12.29 3.48
C GLY A 143 -13.91 -12.76 3.47
N LEU A 144 -12.96 -11.83 3.54
CA LEU A 144 -11.52 -12.15 3.59
C LEU A 144 -11.16 -12.85 4.92
N TYR A 145 -11.84 -12.47 5.99
CA TYR A 145 -11.67 -12.98 7.36
C TYR A 145 -12.53 -14.21 7.68
N ASP A 146 -13.31 -14.72 6.72
CA ASP A 146 -14.16 -15.91 6.93
C ASP A 146 -13.28 -17.18 7.08
N PRO A 147 -13.26 -17.83 8.26
CA PRO A 147 -12.45 -19.02 8.49
C PRO A 147 -13.02 -20.28 7.83
N ALA A 148 -14.30 -20.29 7.43
CA ALA A 148 -14.95 -21.44 6.81
C ALA A 148 -14.48 -21.69 5.37
N LYS A 149 -13.96 -20.65 4.69
CA LYS A 149 -13.39 -20.81 3.33
C LYS A 149 -12.13 -21.71 3.38
N SER A 150 -11.94 -22.54 2.35
CA SER A 150 -10.69 -23.30 2.21
C SER A 150 -9.54 -22.39 1.78
N ASP A 151 -8.30 -22.78 2.10
CA ASP A 151 -7.12 -21.97 1.76
C ASP A 151 -6.88 -21.95 0.24
N ALA A 152 -7.24 -23.01 -0.48
CA ALA A 152 -7.23 -23.05 -1.95
C ALA A 152 -8.23 -22.05 -2.56
N ARG A 153 -9.44 -21.96 -2.00
CA ARG A 153 -10.44 -20.98 -2.44
C ARG A 153 -9.99 -19.56 -2.12
N PHE A 154 -9.40 -19.33 -0.94
CA PHE A 154 -8.80 -18.05 -0.58
C PHE A 154 -7.72 -17.65 -1.58
N PHE A 155 -6.78 -18.54 -1.90
CA PHE A 155 -5.71 -18.27 -2.85
C PHE A 155 -6.25 -18.00 -4.26
N LEU A 156 -7.19 -18.81 -4.74
CA LEU A 156 -7.80 -18.62 -6.05
C LEU A 156 -8.49 -17.25 -6.15
N GLU A 157 -9.40 -16.96 -5.22
CA GLU A 157 -10.19 -15.73 -5.25
C GLU A 157 -9.30 -14.48 -5.07
N ASN A 158 -8.43 -14.48 -4.06
CA ASN A 158 -7.74 -13.27 -3.59
C ASN A 158 -6.35 -13.08 -4.19
N ILE A 159 -5.73 -14.12 -4.74
CA ILE A 159 -4.39 -14.04 -5.35
C ILE A 159 -4.49 -14.32 -6.84
N ALA A 160 -4.90 -15.54 -7.25
CA ALA A 160 -4.84 -15.94 -8.65
C ALA A 160 -5.77 -15.13 -9.56
N LEU A 161 -7.05 -14.97 -9.20
CA LEU A 161 -8.00 -14.16 -9.96
C LEU A 161 -7.63 -12.67 -9.94
N ALA A 162 -6.97 -12.19 -8.89
CA ALA A 162 -6.45 -10.82 -8.84
C ALA A 162 -5.31 -10.65 -9.86
N VAL A 163 -4.31 -11.53 -9.87
CA VAL A 163 -3.21 -11.52 -10.84
C VAL A 163 -3.71 -11.56 -12.29
N LEU A 164 -4.78 -12.31 -12.55
CA LEU A 164 -5.41 -12.40 -13.88
C LEU A 164 -6.32 -11.21 -14.21
N GLY A 165 -6.51 -10.24 -13.31
CA GLY A 165 -7.42 -9.10 -13.52
C GLY A 165 -8.91 -9.49 -13.56
N LEU A 166 -9.28 -10.67 -13.05
CA LEU A 166 -10.63 -11.22 -13.06
C LEU A 166 -11.42 -10.92 -11.78
N ARG A 167 -10.75 -10.46 -10.72
CA ARG A 167 -11.38 -10.05 -9.44
C ARG A 167 -12.07 -8.67 -9.51
N THR A 168 -11.98 -8.01 -10.66
CA THR A 168 -12.20 -6.58 -10.88
C THR A 168 -13.60 -6.06 -10.53
N ALA A 169 -14.68 -6.80 -10.76
CA ALA A 169 -16.03 -6.23 -10.68
C ALA A 169 -16.43 -5.74 -9.27
N ALA A 170 -16.13 -6.50 -8.21
CA ALA A 170 -16.45 -6.11 -6.84
C ALA A 170 -15.54 -4.96 -6.34
N TYR A 171 -14.26 -5.01 -6.70
CA TYR A 171 -13.27 -4.01 -6.32
C TYR A 171 -13.45 -2.67 -7.05
N VAL A 172 -13.79 -2.70 -8.34
CA VAL A 172 -14.15 -1.49 -9.11
C VAL A 172 -15.41 -0.84 -8.54
N ARG A 173 -16.43 -1.61 -8.13
CA ARG A 173 -17.61 -1.04 -7.45
C ARG A 173 -17.22 -0.32 -6.15
N TYR A 174 -16.31 -0.87 -5.37
CA TYR A 174 -15.80 -0.23 -4.16
C TYR A 174 -15.05 1.08 -4.47
N ILE A 175 -14.07 1.06 -5.39
CA ILE A 175 -13.33 2.26 -5.81
C ILE A 175 -14.29 3.33 -6.31
N VAL A 176 -15.23 2.97 -7.18
CA VAL A 176 -16.19 3.90 -7.76
C VAL A 176 -17.10 4.49 -6.68
N ARG A 177 -17.61 3.68 -5.76
CA ARG A 177 -18.47 4.13 -4.65
C ARG A 177 -17.74 5.07 -3.69
N ASP A 178 -16.57 4.66 -3.21
CA ASP A 178 -15.89 5.32 -2.09
C ASP A 178 -14.91 6.42 -2.53
N ARG A 179 -14.30 6.31 -3.73
CA ARG A 179 -13.27 7.26 -4.20
C ARG A 179 -13.81 8.28 -5.21
N ILE A 180 -14.84 7.94 -6.00
CA ILE A 180 -15.41 8.83 -7.03
C ILE A 180 -16.75 9.43 -6.57
N PHE A 181 -17.67 8.59 -6.11
CA PHE A 181 -19.02 9.00 -5.69
C PHE A 181 -19.19 9.18 -4.18
N TYR A 182 -18.09 9.46 -3.46
CA TYR A 182 -18.12 9.69 -2.02
C TYR A 182 -19.22 10.70 -1.63
N ARG A 183 -20.17 10.23 -0.82
CA ARG A 183 -21.28 11.00 -0.23
C ARG A 183 -21.31 10.87 1.31
N GLY A 184 -20.22 10.42 1.91
CA GLY A 184 -20.13 10.09 3.34
C GLY A 184 -20.05 11.30 4.27
N PRO A 185 -20.25 11.08 5.59
CA PRO A 185 -20.19 12.13 6.60
C PRO A 185 -18.80 12.79 6.63
N ARG A 186 -18.77 14.12 6.61
CA ARG A 186 -17.53 14.91 6.60
C ARG A 186 -16.77 14.71 7.91
N THR A 187 -15.55 14.17 7.84
CA THR A 187 -14.58 14.31 8.92
C THR A 187 -13.92 15.69 8.84
N ASN A 188 -13.48 16.24 9.97
CA ASN A 188 -12.68 17.47 10.02
C ASN A 188 -11.24 17.21 9.57
N VAL A 189 -11.03 17.00 8.26
CA VAL A 189 -9.70 17.02 7.65
C VAL A 189 -9.58 18.26 6.77
N SER A 190 -8.51 19.03 6.97
CA SER A 190 -8.21 20.20 6.15
C SER A 190 -8.03 19.82 4.69
N MET A 191 -8.84 20.43 3.82
CA MET A 191 -8.73 20.32 2.37
C MET A 191 -8.14 21.61 1.78
N PRO A 192 -7.16 21.52 0.85
CA PRO A 192 -6.58 22.69 0.21
C PRO A 192 -7.48 23.26 -0.91
N VAL A 193 -8.39 22.45 -1.46
CA VAL A 193 -9.31 22.83 -2.54
C VAL A 193 -10.71 22.24 -2.27
N GLY A 194 -11.75 22.90 -2.79
CA GLY A 194 -13.13 22.43 -2.65
C GLY A 194 -13.46 21.30 -3.62
N LEU A 195 -14.29 20.34 -3.20
CA LEU A 195 -14.66 19.16 -4.00
C LEU A 195 -15.26 19.51 -5.38
N ASN A 196 -16.04 20.59 -5.49
CA ASN A 196 -16.61 21.02 -6.77
C ASN A 196 -15.52 21.51 -7.74
N THR A 197 -14.52 22.24 -7.23
CA THR A 197 -13.36 22.67 -8.01
C THR A 197 -12.57 21.45 -8.47
N GLU A 198 -12.32 20.47 -7.59
CA GLU A 198 -11.65 19.23 -7.98
C GLU A 198 -12.39 18.50 -9.10
N ARG A 199 -13.72 18.35 -8.98
CA ARG A 199 -14.55 17.71 -10.00
C ARG A 199 -14.52 18.44 -11.33
N LEU A 200 -14.53 19.78 -11.31
CA LEU A 200 -14.44 20.60 -12.52
C LEU A 200 -13.07 20.44 -13.20
N VAL A 201 -11.98 20.51 -12.44
CA VAL A 201 -10.62 20.32 -12.97
C VAL A 201 -10.45 18.91 -13.53
N PHE A 202 -10.92 17.89 -12.79
CA PHE A 202 -10.94 16.50 -13.25
C PHE A 202 -11.70 16.34 -14.57
N ALA A 203 -12.92 16.89 -14.67
CA ALA A 203 -13.73 16.81 -15.88
C ALA A 203 -13.07 17.55 -17.04
N ALA A 204 -12.58 18.78 -16.82
CA ALA A 204 -11.89 19.57 -17.84
C ALA A 204 -10.62 18.85 -18.36
N GLN A 205 -9.84 18.24 -17.47
CA GLN A 205 -8.66 17.48 -17.82
C GLN A 205 -9.00 16.28 -18.71
N TRP A 206 -9.99 15.47 -18.34
CA TRP A 206 -10.37 14.30 -19.13
C TRP A 206 -11.08 14.63 -20.44
N LEU A 207 -11.85 15.71 -20.48
CA LEU A 207 -12.40 16.26 -21.72
C LEU A 207 -11.28 16.70 -22.66
N LEU A 208 -10.24 17.37 -22.15
CA LEU A 208 -9.08 17.76 -22.94
C LEU A 208 -8.32 16.54 -23.47
N ILE A 209 -7.98 15.57 -22.62
CA ILE A 209 -7.25 14.35 -23.02
C ILE A 209 -8.04 13.59 -24.10
N THR A 210 -9.33 13.37 -23.88
CA THR A 210 -10.20 12.64 -24.81
C THR A 210 -10.38 13.42 -26.11
N GLY A 211 -10.58 14.74 -26.03
CA GLY A 211 -10.72 15.62 -27.18
C GLY A 211 -9.47 15.62 -28.06
N VAL A 212 -8.28 15.68 -27.47
CA VAL A 212 -7.00 15.54 -28.19
C VAL A 212 -6.92 14.17 -28.86
N CYS A 213 -7.20 13.08 -28.15
CA CYS A 213 -7.14 11.73 -28.72
C CYS A 213 -8.14 11.49 -29.86
N LEU A 214 -9.32 12.13 -29.81
CA LEU A 214 -10.29 12.11 -30.90
C LEU A 214 -9.77 12.90 -32.11
N ALA A 215 -9.25 14.10 -31.89
CA ALA A 215 -8.72 14.95 -32.95
C ALA A 215 -7.51 14.34 -33.67
N THR A 216 -6.69 13.55 -32.97
CA THR A 216 -5.51 12.87 -33.53
C THR A 216 -5.77 11.42 -33.96
N GLY A 217 -6.99 10.89 -33.77
CA GLY A 217 -7.33 9.50 -34.09
C GLY A 217 -6.67 8.45 -33.17
N THR A 218 -6.09 8.86 -32.03
CA THR A 218 -5.36 7.99 -31.09
C THR A 218 -6.21 7.50 -29.92
N LEU A 219 -7.54 7.66 -29.97
CA LEU A 219 -8.45 7.20 -28.91
C LEU A 219 -8.26 5.72 -28.56
N HIS A 220 -8.04 4.86 -29.55
CA HIS A 220 -7.78 3.43 -29.33
C HIS A 220 -6.52 3.18 -28.49
N LEU A 221 -5.47 4.01 -28.62
CA LEU A 221 -4.27 3.90 -27.79
C LEU A 221 -4.53 4.34 -26.35
N LEU A 222 -5.33 5.39 -26.13
CA LEU A 222 -5.77 5.78 -24.79
C LEU A 222 -6.55 4.65 -24.12
N LEU A 223 -7.46 4.01 -24.87
CA LEU A 223 -8.24 2.89 -24.36
C LEU A 223 -7.34 1.69 -24.00
N LEU A 224 -6.48 1.26 -24.92
CA LEU A 224 -5.62 0.10 -24.73
C LEU A 224 -4.55 0.32 -23.66
N PHE A 225 -3.77 1.40 -23.77
CA PHE A 225 -2.61 1.60 -22.90
C PHE A 225 -2.91 2.34 -21.61
N TRP A 226 -4.07 2.99 -21.47
CA TRP A 226 -4.39 3.69 -20.23
C TRP A 226 -5.62 3.11 -19.53
N ILE A 227 -6.75 3.00 -20.23
CA ILE A 227 -8.02 2.59 -19.61
C ILE A 227 -8.04 1.09 -19.26
N VAL A 228 -7.61 0.21 -20.17
CA VAL A 228 -7.55 -1.23 -19.90
C VAL A 228 -6.66 -1.56 -18.70
N PRO A 229 -5.38 -1.12 -18.61
CA PRO A 229 -4.56 -1.41 -17.44
C PRO A 229 -5.11 -0.80 -16.15
N LEU A 230 -5.79 0.35 -16.22
CA LEU A 230 -6.39 1.01 -15.06
C LEU A 230 -7.46 0.14 -14.40
N PHE A 231 -8.26 -0.53 -15.21
CA PHE A 231 -9.33 -1.41 -14.73
C PHE A 231 -8.95 -2.89 -14.69
N THR A 232 -7.69 -3.26 -14.93
CA THR A 232 -7.23 -4.65 -14.84
C THR A 232 -6.01 -4.77 -13.93
N SER A 233 -4.82 -4.49 -14.46
CA SER A 233 -3.55 -4.61 -13.75
C SER A 233 -3.40 -3.63 -12.58
N ALA A 234 -3.86 -2.38 -12.68
CA ALA A 234 -3.75 -1.42 -11.57
C ALA A 234 -4.62 -1.85 -10.39
N VAL A 235 -5.83 -2.34 -10.68
CA VAL A 235 -6.73 -2.97 -9.71
C VAL A 235 -6.07 -4.19 -9.06
N ALA A 236 -5.46 -5.07 -9.86
CA ALA A 236 -4.76 -6.24 -9.36
C ALA A 236 -3.60 -5.87 -8.41
N VAL A 237 -2.73 -4.96 -8.85
CA VAL A 237 -1.57 -4.48 -8.06
C VAL A 237 -2.05 -3.79 -6.78
N GLY A 238 -3.09 -2.97 -6.85
CA GLY A 238 -3.69 -2.31 -5.69
C GLY A 238 -4.21 -3.30 -4.66
N TRP A 239 -5.07 -4.23 -5.08
CA TRP A 239 -5.62 -5.27 -4.22
C TRP A 239 -4.54 -6.14 -3.58
N LEU A 240 -3.57 -6.61 -4.38
CA LEU A 240 -2.47 -7.42 -3.87
C LEU A 240 -1.63 -6.65 -2.85
N SER A 241 -1.39 -5.36 -3.08
CA SER A 241 -0.65 -4.51 -2.15
C SER A 241 -1.38 -4.33 -0.82
N GLU A 242 -2.67 -3.98 -0.87
CA GLU A 242 -3.52 -3.76 0.30
C GLU A 242 -3.66 -5.04 1.14
N LEU A 243 -3.94 -6.17 0.48
CA LEU A 243 -3.97 -7.49 1.11
C LEU A 243 -2.63 -7.79 1.79
N ALA A 244 -1.52 -7.47 1.12
CA ALA A 244 -0.19 -7.72 1.62
C ALA A 244 0.20 -6.80 2.77
N GLU A 245 -0.35 -5.61 2.87
CA GLU A 245 0.01 -4.62 3.89
C GLU A 245 -0.75 -4.76 5.19
N HIS A 246 -2.02 -5.20 5.11
CA HIS A 246 -2.93 -5.19 6.23
C HIS A 246 -3.43 -6.58 6.63
N PHE A 247 -3.75 -7.48 5.68
CA PHE A 247 -4.37 -8.74 6.10
C PHE A 247 -3.38 -9.67 6.81
N PRO A 248 -3.75 -10.31 7.95
CA PRO A 248 -5.02 -10.24 8.71
C PRO A 248 -4.96 -9.32 9.96
N MET A 249 -3.96 -8.45 10.04
CA MET A 249 -3.55 -7.71 11.25
C MET A 249 -4.66 -6.83 11.88
N PRO A 250 -5.51 -6.11 11.12
CA PRO A 250 -6.65 -5.38 11.69
C PRO A 250 -7.61 -6.22 12.54
N GLU A 251 -7.72 -7.52 12.27
CA GLU A 251 -8.55 -8.42 13.07
C GLU A 251 -7.77 -9.03 14.24
N SER A 252 -6.50 -9.37 14.03
CA SER A 252 -5.73 -10.19 14.96
C SER A 252 -4.94 -9.39 16.00
N GLU A 253 -4.63 -8.13 15.72
CA GLU A 253 -3.65 -7.36 16.48
C GLU A 253 -4.26 -6.11 17.12
N ARG A 254 -3.52 -5.47 18.04
CA ARG A 254 -3.93 -4.20 18.68
C ARG A 254 -2.81 -3.18 18.79
N ALA A 255 -1.57 -3.64 18.88
CA ALA A 255 -0.42 -2.77 18.92
C ALA A 255 -0.19 -2.13 17.55
N GLN A 256 0.04 -0.81 17.51
CA GLN A 256 0.22 -0.06 16.26
C GLN A 256 1.29 -0.67 15.35
N LEU A 257 2.40 -1.14 15.93
CA LEU A 257 3.49 -1.77 15.18
C LEU A 257 3.05 -3.05 14.46
N LEU A 258 2.11 -3.81 15.04
CA LEU A 258 1.64 -5.09 14.52
C LEU A 258 0.44 -4.94 13.57
N MET A 259 -0.10 -3.73 13.38
CA MET A 259 -1.25 -3.46 12.49
C MET A 259 -0.92 -3.55 11.01
N THR A 260 0.35 -3.38 10.65
CA THR A 260 0.84 -3.34 9.26
C THR A 260 2.23 -3.96 9.16
N ARG A 261 2.71 -4.17 7.93
CA ARG A 261 4.06 -4.69 7.67
C ARG A 261 4.73 -4.06 6.46
N ASN A 262 6.06 -4.15 6.42
CA ASN A 262 6.81 -3.94 5.17
C ASN A 262 6.79 -5.21 4.32
N ARG A 263 6.96 -5.03 3.01
CA ARG A 263 7.12 -6.12 2.04
C ARG A 263 8.56 -6.22 1.57
N HIS A 264 9.06 -7.46 1.51
CA HIS A 264 10.41 -7.81 1.09
C HIS A 264 10.39 -8.94 0.04
N GLY A 265 9.56 -8.78 -1.00
CA GLY A 265 9.47 -9.71 -2.12
C GLY A 265 10.72 -9.72 -3.01
N TRP A 266 10.78 -10.63 -3.98
CA TRP A 266 11.90 -10.78 -4.89
C TRP A 266 11.64 -10.15 -6.27
N ALA A 267 12.68 -9.50 -6.81
CA ALA A 267 12.77 -8.99 -8.18
C ALA A 267 11.47 -8.35 -8.71
N LEU A 268 10.74 -9.07 -9.58
CA LEU A 268 9.56 -8.57 -10.26
C LEU A 268 8.43 -8.19 -9.29
N GLU A 269 8.24 -8.96 -8.22
CA GLU A 269 7.21 -8.66 -7.22
C GLU A 269 7.49 -7.33 -6.54
N ASN A 270 8.73 -7.12 -6.09
CA ASN A 270 9.14 -5.87 -5.45
C ASN A 270 9.15 -4.70 -6.45
N TYR A 271 9.48 -4.93 -7.71
CA TYR A 271 9.45 -3.90 -8.74
C TYR A 271 8.02 -3.42 -9.04
N LEU A 272 7.07 -4.36 -9.22
CA LEU A 272 5.69 -4.02 -9.58
C LEU A 272 4.88 -3.48 -8.39
N LEU A 273 5.16 -3.95 -7.16
CA LEU A 273 4.37 -3.63 -5.96
C LEU A 273 5.10 -2.70 -4.97
N GLY A 274 6.34 -2.30 -5.28
CA GLY A 274 7.17 -1.47 -4.42
C GLY A 274 7.63 -0.15 -5.05
N ARG A 275 6.97 0.28 -6.14
CA ARG A 275 7.28 1.58 -6.79
C ARG A 275 7.11 2.72 -5.80
N HIS A 276 7.99 3.72 -5.90
CA HIS A 276 8.10 4.82 -4.94
C HIS A 276 8.18 4.34 -3.49
N HIS A 277 8.88 3.22 -3.24
CA HIS A 277 9.12 2.71 -1.88
C HIS A 277 7.87 2.34 -1.07
N ASP A 278 6.76 2.07 -1.75
CA ASP A 278 5.48 1.61 -1.17
C ASP A 278 5.61 0.30 -0.38
N ASN A 279 6.66 -0.49 -0.67
CA ASN A 279 6.95 -1.70 0.08
C ASN A 279 7.33 -1.42 1.55
N TYR A 280 7.63 -0.18 1.93
CA TYR A 280 7.92 0.22 3.32
C TYR A 280 6.67 0.76 4.04
N HIS A 281 5.54 0.10 3.88
CA HIS A 281 4.24 0.55 4.41
C HIS A 281 4.20 0.68 5.93
N LEU A 282 4.83 -0.24 6.66
CA LEU A 282 4.93 -0.11 8.11
C LEU A 282 5.72 1.14 8.50
N VAL A 283 6.85 1.44 7.81
CA VAL A 283 7.60 2.68 8.06
C VAL A 283 6.70 3.90 7.88
N HIS A 284 5.87 3.90 6.84
CA HIS A 284 4.91 4.97 6.58
C HIS A 284 3.90 5.13 7.74
N HIS A 285 3.24 4.06 8.19
CA HIS A 285 2.28 4.12 9.30
C HIS A 285 2.92 4.56 10.63
N LEU A 286 4.19 4.22 10.84
CA LEU A 286 4.93 4.62 12.02
C LEU A 286 5.39 6.09 11.96
N ASN A 287 5.69 6.60 10.76
CA ASN A 287 6.07 7.99 10.57
C ASN A 287 5.68 8.54 9.18
N MET A 288 4.43 8.98 9.06
CA MET A 288 3.85 9.54 7.83
C MET A 288 4.48 10.87 7.38
N SER A 289 5.35 11.47 8.20
CA SER A 289 6.03 12.73 7.85
C SER A 289 7.27 12.52 6.97
N ILE A 290 7.73 11.26 6.85
CA ILE A 290 8.88 10.91 6.02
C ILE A 290 8.38 10.76 4.59
N PRO A 291 8.94 11.49 3.61
CA PRO A 291 8.57 11.33 2.21
C PRO A 291 9.14 10.03 1.62
N PHE A 292 8.50 9.52 0.57
CA PHE A 292 8.84 8.25 -0.06
C PHE A 292 10.33 8.05 -0.39
N TRP A 293 11.07 9.09 -0.81
CA TRP A 293 12.50 8.99 -1.15
C TRP A 293 13.41 8.71 0.05
N ASN A 294 12.92 8.89 1.28
CA ASN A 294 13.67 8.62 2.51
C ASN A 294 13.22 7.33 3.23
N MET A 295 12.18 6.62 2.75
CA MET A 295 11.61 5.44 3.42
C MET A 295 12.63 4.33 3.65
N LYS A 296 13.47 4.02 2.65
CA LYS A 296 14.53 3.02 2.79
C LYS A 296 15.57 3.39 3.86
N ARG A 297 15.86 4.69 4.02
CA ARG A 297 16.79 5.17 5.06
C ARG A 297 16.13 5.13 6.43
N ALA A 298 14.84 5.47 6.51
CA ALA A 298 14.05 5.38 7.74
C ALA A 298 13.93 3.93 8.22
N HIS A 299 13.64 2.99 7.32
CA HIS A 299 13.65 1.55 7.59
C HIS A 299 14.96 1.09 8.24
N ARG A 300 16.11 1.48 7.67
CA ARG A 300 17.43 1.12 8.23
C ARG A 300 17.66 1.64 9.64
N ILE A 301 17.17 2.84 9.96
CA ILE A 301 17.27 3.40 11.32
C ILE A 301 16.32 2.68 12.27
N LEU A 302 15.12 2.32 11.80
CA LEU A 302 14.14 1.58 12.59
C LEU A 302 14.59 0.16 12.93
N LEU A 303 15.46 -0.46 12.12
CA LEU A 303 16.07 -1.77 12.44
C LEU A 303 16.96 -1.73 13.70
N ASP A 304 17.37 -0.55 14.18
CA ASP A 304 18.09 -0.43 15.46
C ASP A 304 17.14 -0.54 16.67
N ASP A 305 15.82 -0.48 16.45
CA ASP A 305 14.81 -0.77 17.47
C ASP A 305 14.52 -2.29 17.48
N PRO A 306 14.78 -3.02 18.60
CA PRO A 306 14.66 -4.48 18.63
C PRO A 306 13.25 -5.00 18.36
N THR A 307 12.22 -4.25 18.74
CA THR A 307 10.82 -4.61 18.54
C THR A 307 10.47 -4.51 17.05
N TYR A 308 10.82 -3.39 16.42
CA TYR A 308 10.65 -3.21 14.97
C TYR A 308 11.44 -4.25 14.17
N ALA A 309 12.72 -4.46 14.50
CA ALA A 309 13.58 -5.39 13.78
C ALA A 309 13.03 -6.83 13.81
N ARG A 310 12.52 -7.25 14.98
CA ARG A 310 11.93 -8.58 15.14
C ARG A 310 10.66 -8.75 14.30
N TRP A 311 9.79 -7.74 14.31
CA TRP A 311 8.59 -7.76 13.50
C TRP A 311 8.91 -7.74 12.00
N ASP A 312 9.83 -6.86 11.56
CA ASP A 312 10.22 -6.77 10.16
C ASP A 312 10.90 -8.04 9.64
N ALA A 313 11.68 -8.73 10.48
CA ALA A 313 12.39 -9.96 10.11
C ALA A 313 11.43 -11.08 9.66
N LEU A 314 10.20 -11.10 10.19
CA LEU A 314 9.17 -12.08 9.86
C LEU A 314 8.75 -12.00 8.40
N TRP A 315 8.93 -10.88 7.71
CA TRP A 315 8.21 -10.60 6.47
C TRP A 315 9.01 -10.82 5.20
N GLY A 316 8.41 -11.58 4.27
CA GLY A 316 8.80 -11.69 2.87
C GLY A 316 7.91 -10.81 1.98
N GLY A 317 7.63 -11.28 0.78
CA GLY A 317 6.68 -10.69 -0.15
C GLY A 317 5.26 -11.28 -0.04
N ILE A 318 4.49 -11.17 -1.12
CA ILE A 318 3.16 -11.77 -1.27
C ILE A 318 3.27 -13.27 -1.48
N VAL A 319 4.09 -13.67 -2.46
CA VAL A 319 4.34 -15.08 -2.82
C VAL A 319 5.82 -15.40 -2.83
N THR A 320 6.68 -14.41 -3.07
CA THR A 320 8.13 -14.59 -3.08
C THR A 320 8.79 -14.16 -1.78
N ARG A 321 10.02 -14.64 -1.56
CA ARG A 321 10.89 -14.22 -0.46
C ARG A 321 12.12 -13.54 -1.03
N GLY A 322 12.58 -12.46 -0.39
CA GLY A 322 13.86 -11.85 -0.72
C GLY A 322 15.02 -12.85 -0.58
N LYS A 323 16.13 -12.59 -1.28
CA LYS A 323 17.31 -13.49 -1.38
C LYS A 323 17.88 -13.94 -0.03
N ASP A 324 17.68 -13.13 1.01
CA ASP A 324 18.18 -13.37 2.36
C ASP A 324 17.03 -13.60 3.36
N ARG A 325 15.88 -14.13 2.92
CA ARG A 325 14.62 -14.21 3.71
C ARG A 325 13.91 -15.57 3.60
N ASP A 326 14.65 -16.68 3.50
CA ASP A 326 14.10 -18.02 3.22
C ASP A 326 13.10 -18.53 4.28
N ASP A 327 13.28 -18.16 5.53
CA ASP A 327 12.42 -18.48 6.68
C ASP A 327 11.32 -17.43 6.93
N ALA A 328 11.24 -16.38 6.12
CA ALA A 328 10.23 -15.34 6.27
C ALA A 328 8.85 -15.82 5.81
N GLU A 329 7.82 -15.24 6.43
CA GLU A 329 6.43 -15.39 6.07
C GLU A 329 6.10 -14.54 4.85
N THR A 330 5.54 -15.19 3.83
CA THR A 330 4.83 -14.47 2.79
C THR A 330 3.40 -14.17 3.25
N VAL A 331 2.70 -13.30 2.55
CA VAL A 331 1.27 -13.04 2.80
C VAL A 331 0.48 -14.34 2.77
N VAL A 332 0.78 -15.22 1.82
CA VAL A 332 0.10 -16.51 1.67
C VAL A 332 0.39 -17.44 2.84
N THR A 333 1.64 -17.57 3.29
CA THR A 333 1.97 -18.47 4.41
C THR A 333 1.42 -17.95 5.74
N TYR A 334 1.52 -16.65 5.99
CA TYR A 334 0.94 -16.03 7.19
C TYR A 334 -0.59 -16.17 7.21
N ALA A 335 -1.24 -15.91 6.07
CA ALA A 335 -2.68 -16.08 5.91
C ALA A 335 -3.11 -17.53 6.20
N ALA A 336 -2.40 -18.52 5.65
CA ALA A 336 -2.71 -19.93 5.89
C ALA A 336 -2.60 -20.29 7.39
N LYS A 337 -1.53 -19.84 8.07
CA LYS A 337 -1.33 -20.06 9.51
C LYS A 337 -2.43 -19.40 10.34
N TYR A 338 -2.78 -18.14 10.04
CA TYR A 338 -3.83 -17.42 10.75
C TYR A 338 -5.19 -18.11 10.58
N ARG A 339 -5.53 -18.51 9.36
CA ARG A 339 -6.78 -19.20 9.06
C ARG A 339 -6.85 -20.57 9.74
N ALA A 340 -5.75 -21.32 9.78
CA ALA A 340 -5.67 -22.57 10.53
C ALA A 340 -5.88 -22.34 12.04
N TRP A 341 -5.25 -21.30 12.60
CA TRP A 341 -5.44 -20.91 14.00
C TRP A 341 -6.90 -20.54 14.30
N ARG A 342 -7.57 -19.78 13.43
CA ARG A 342 -9.01 -19.46 13.55
C ARG A 342 -9.88 -20.71 13.53
N ARG A 343 -9.61 -21.65 12.61
CA ARG A 343 -10.35 -22.93 12.53
C ARG A 343 -10.12 -23.82 13.76
N ALA A 344 -8.98 -23.71 14.41
CA ALA A 344 -8.66 -24.40 15.66
C ALA A 344 -9.29 -23.76 16.92
N GLY A 345 -10.15 -22.74 16.75
CA GLY A 345 -10.82 -22.06 17.87
C GLY A 345 -10.13 -20.78 18.34
N GLY A 346 -9.14 -20.29 17.61
CA GLY A 346 -8.50 -19.00 17.90
C GLY A 346 -9.50 -17.83 17.84
N VAL A 347 -9.56 -17.05 18.92
CA VAL A 347 -10.42 -15.87 19.04
C VAL A 347 -9.55 -14.60 19.06
N PRO A 348 -9.48 -13.84 17.95
CA PRO A 348 -8.57 -12.70 17.78
C PRO A 348 -8.64 -11.68 18.93
N GLN A 349 -9.85 -11.23 19.25
CA GLN A 349 -10.10 -10.21 20.27
C GLN A 349 -9.95 -10.72 21.71
N ALA A 350 -9.73 -12.01 21.94
CA ALA A 350 -9.53 -12.59 23.27
C ALA A 350 -8.11 -13.16 23.47
N ALA A 351 -7.32 -13.31 22.41
CA ALA A 351 -5.98 -13.89 22.48
C ALA A 351 -4.99 -12.98 23.24
N SER A 352 -4.23 -13.57 24.16
CA SER A 352 -3.09 -12.95 24.84
C SER A 352 -2.08 -14.05 25.20
N PRO A 353 -0.85 -14.04 24.65
CA PRO A 353 -0.37 -13.16 23.58
C PRO A 353 -1.18 -13.30 22.28
N THR A 354 -1.15 -12.26 21.44
CA THR A 354 -1.85 -12.24 20.14
C THR A 354 -1.21 -13.23 19.15
N PHE A 355 -1.87 -13.45 18.00
CA PHE A 355 -1.36 -14.36 16.98
C PHE A 355 0.00 -13.92 16.42
N ALA A 356 0.16 -12.62 16.11
CA ALA A 356 1.45 -12.08 15.67
C ALA A 356 2.52 -12.19 16.76
N GLU A 357 2.20 -11.91 18.02
CA GLU A 357 3.16 -12.00 19.12
C GLU A 357 3.73 -13.42 19.27
N VAL A 358 2.86 -14.45 19.19
CA VAL A 358 3.28 -15.85 19.21
C VAL A 358 4.23 -16.17 18.06
N LEU A 359 3.89 -15.77 16.84
CA LEU A 359 4.73 -16.04 15.67
C LEU A 359 6.07 -15.28 15.74
N THR A 360 6.04 -14.05 16.20
CA THR A 360 7.22 -13.19 16.31
C THR A 360 8.18 -13.68 17.40
N LEU A 361 7.66 -14.30 18.47
CA LEU A 361 8.47 -14.97 19.49
C LEU A 361 9.11 -16.28 18.98
N ALA A 362 8.40 -17.01 18.12
CA ALA A 362 8.92 -18.25 17.51
C ALA A 362 9.96 -17.98 16.42
N HIS A 363 9.87 -16.84 15.73
CA HIS A 363 10.77 -16.45 14.65
C HIS A 363 12.12 -15.95 15.21
N THR A 364 13.12 -16.83 15.22
CA THR A 364 14.46 -16.56 15.76
C THR A 364 15.43 -16.23 14.63
N ARG A 365 15.41 -14.99 14.14
CA ARG A 365 16.54 -14.44 13.38
C ARG A 365 17.45 -13.66 14.33
N PRO A 366 18.76 -13.98 14.43
CA PRO A 366 19.68 -13.09 15.11
C PRO A 366 19.66 -11.74 14.39
N ALA A 367 19.48 -10.66 15.16
CA ALA A 367 19.58 -9.30 14.62
C ALA A 367 20.91 -9.17 13.90
N ARG A 368 20.90 -8.87 12.59
CA ARG A 368 22.12 -8.60 11.84
C ARG A 368 22.76 -7.36 12.48
N GLN A 369 23.93 -7.54 13.09
CA GLN A 369 24.82 -6.40 13.36
C GLN A 369 25.23 -5.79 12.02
N PRO A 370 25.34 -4.45 11.95
CA PRO A 370 25.37 -3.66 10.71
C PRO A 370 26.49 -4.03 9.73
#